data_AF-A0A944TWB3-F1
#
_entry.id   AF-A0A944TWB3-F1
#
_cell.length_a   1.000
_cell.length_b   1.000
_cell.length_c   1.000
_cell.angle_alpha   90.00
_cell.angle_beta   90.00
_cell.angle_gamma   90.00
#
_symmetry.space_group_name_H-M   'P 1'
#
loop_
_entity.id
_entity.type
_entity.pdbx_description
1 polymer ?
#
loop_
_entity_poly.entity_id
_entity_poly.type
_entity_poly.pdbx_seq_one_letter_code
_entity_poly.pdbx_strand_id
1 'polypeptide(L)'
;MLTTKSNSYTFQKSGIWYFSRRIPADLKRHYSTGRIAYSLRTKSIRDARMRAMNDAAKLDRDWHILRISSNDLPGKHFLALQGQVFDYEPSSDTHSLKAVVAIYLRLKGNSRPPTF
;
A
#
# COMPACT_ATOMS: atom_id res chain seq x y z
N MET A 1 6.87 33.98 8.48
CA MET A 1 7.82 32.88 8.72
C MET A 1 7.05 31.70 9.31
N LEU A 2 6.92 30.59 8.57
CA LEU A 2 6.26 29.38 9.07
C LEU A 2 7.22 28.70 10.04
N THR A 3 7.06 28.96 11.34
CA THR A 3 7.81 28.25 12.38
C THR A 3 7.33 26.80 12.38
N THR A 4 8.08 25.91 11.74
CA THR A 4 7.83 24.48 11.83
C THR A 4 8.12 24.06 13.28
N LYS A 5 7.07 24.08 14.13
CA LYS A 5 7.12 23.44 15.45
C LYS A 5 7.71 22.05 15.21
N SER A 6 8.86 21.78 15.80
CA SER A 6 9.47 20.46 15.70
C SER A 6 8.44 19.47 16.24
N ASN A 7 7.81 18.72 15.33
CA ASN A 7 6.76 17.75 15.66
C ASN A 7 7.44 16.60 16.39
N SER A 8 7.69 16.84 17.68
CA SER A 8 8.04 15.79 18.61
C SER A 8 6.77 14.97 18.74
N TYR A 9 6.66 13.86 18.00
CA TYR A 9 5.56 12.89 18.10
C TYR A 9 5.53 12.20 19.47
N THR A 10 5.95 12.89 20.53
CA THR A 10 6.21 12.38 21.85
C THR A 10 5.54 13.23 22.90
N PHE A 11 4.95 12.59 23.90
CA PHE A 11 4.47 13.22 25.12
C PHE A 11 4.90 12.38 26.32
N GLN A 12 4.97 12.99 27.50
CA GLN A 12 5.36 12.30 28.72
C GLN A 12 4.13 12.04 29.59
N LYS A 13 4.03 10.82 30.14
CA LYS A 13 3.00 10.45 31.12
C LYS A 13 3.66 9.58 32.19
N SER A 14 3.54 10.01 33.45
CA SER A 14 4.11 9.31 34.61
C SER A 14 5.61 9.00 34.48
N GLY A 15 6.38 9.94 33.95
CA GLY A 15 7.83 9.79 33.76
C GLY A 15 8.25 8.95 32.54
N ILE A 16 7.31 8.32 31.83
CA ILE A 16 7.57 7.51 30.63
C ILE A 16 7.17 8.31 29.39
N TRP A 17 7.97 8.22 28.34
CA TRP A 17 7.66 8.82 27.05
C TRP A 17 6.73 7.92 26.22
N TYR A 18 5.77 8.55 25.57
CA TYR A 18 4.79 7.94 24.68
C TYR A 18 4.89 8.55 23.30
N PHE A 19 4.66 7.74 22.28
CA PHE A 19 4.46 8.15 20.91
C PHE A 19 3.00 8.56 20.70
N SER A 20 2.75 9.61 19.90
CA SER A 20 1.42 9.98 19.45
C SER A 20 1.45 10.55 18.04
N ARG A 21 0.69 9.95 17.13
CA ARG A 21 0.53 10.43 15.77
C ARG A 21 -0.89 10.22 15.27
N ARG A 22 -1.44 11.24 14.60
CA ARG A 22 -2.77 11.18 13.99
C ARG A 22 -2.70 10.39 12.69
N ILE A 23 -3.72 9.55 12.44
CA ILE A 23 -3.85 8.84 11.17
C ILE A 23 -4.44 9.80 10.12
N PRO A 24 -3.83 9.88 8.92
CA PRO A 24 -4.35 10.65 7.79
C PRO A 24 -5.80 10.26 7.42
N ALA A 25 -6.60 11.23 6.96
CA ALA A 25 -8.05 11.04 6.77
C ALA A 25 -8.40 10.00 5.69
N ASP A 26 -7.60 9.97 4.64
CA ASP A 26 -7.53 8.96 3.58
C ASP A 26 -7.34 7.54 4.12
N LEU A 27 -6.51 7.38 5.15
CA LEU A 27 -6.18 6.07 5.71
C LEU A 27 -7.12 5.62 6.83
N LYS A 28 -8.07 6.46 7.27
CA LYS A 28 -9.02 6.11 8.34
C LYS A 28 -9.84 4.87 8.02
N ARG A 29 -10.08 4.54 6.75
CA ARG A 29 -10.82 3.33 6.36
C ARG A 29 -10.06 2.04 6.69
N HIS A 30 -8.73 2.12 6.78
CA HIS A 30 -7.86 0.96 7.07
C HIS A 30 -7.55 0.77 8.56
N TYR A 31 -7.90 1.74 9.41
CA TYR A 31 -7.59 1.70 10.84
C TYR A 31 -8.85 1.88 11.67
N SER A 32 -9.02 1.06 12.72
CA SER A 32 -10.14 1.18 13.66
C SER A 32 -10.09 2.46 14.51
N THR A 33 -8.91 3.05 14.68
CA THR A 33 -8.67 4.24 15.51
C THR A 33 -8.13 5.38 14.66
N GLY A 34 -8.45 6.64 15.00
CA GLY A 34 -7.95 7.82 14.27
C GLY A 34 -6.56 8.33 14.69
N ARG A 35 -5.92 7.67 15.66
CA ARG A 35 -4.62 8.06 16.24
C ARG A 35 -3.88 6.82 16.73
N ILE A 36 -2.59 6.74 16.43
CA ILE A 36 -1.69 5.72 16.95
C ILE A 36 -0.96 6.33 18.14
N ALA A 37 -1.12 5.73 19.32
CA ALA A 37 -0.40 6.14 20.51
C ALA A 37 0.01 4.93 21.34
N TYR A 38 1.27 4.88 21.77
CA TYR A 38 1.81 3.80 22.58
C TYR A 38 3.04 4.27 23.37
N SER A 39 3.42 3.53 24.41
CA SER A 39 4.60 3.87 25.21
C SER A 39 5.89 3.57 24.45
N LEU A 40 6.83 4.50 24.42
CA LEU A 40 8.20 4.29 23.91
C LEU A 40 9.10 3.52 24.89
N ARG A 41 8.57 3.23 26.09
CA ARG A 41 9.22 2.47 27.17
C ARG A 41 10.58 3.03 27.56
N THR A 42 10.74 4.35 27.50
CA THR A 42 11.95 5.07 27.88
C THR A 42 11.61 6.28 28.73
N LYS A 43 12.52 6.64 29.63
CA LYS A 43 12.48 7.88 30.43
C LYS A 43 13.40 8.97 29.85
N SER A 44 14.35 8.58 28.98
CA SER A 44 15.29 9.48 28.32
C SER A 44 14.62 10.20 27.15
N ILE A 45 14.72 11.54 27.13
CA ILE A 45 14.16 12.36 26.05
C ILE A 45 14.88 12.16 24.71
N ARG A 46 16.20 11.88 24.75
CA ARG A 46 17.00 11.66 23.53
C ARG A 46 16.57 10.38 22.84
N ASP A 47 16.45 9.29 23.61
CA ASP A 47 15.99 8.00 23.09
C ASP A 47 14.53 8.06 22.65
N ALA A 48 13.68 8.75 23.40
CA ALA A 48 12.28 8.94 23.04
C ALA A 48 12.16 9.63 21.67
N ARG A 49 12.94 10.69 21.44
CA ARG A 49 12.96 11.40 20.15
C ARG A 49 13.44 10.52 19.01
N MET A 50 14.56 9.82 19.18
CA MET A 50 15.10 8.93 18.14
C MET A 50 14.11 7.82 17.78
N ARG A 51 13.52 7.16 18.79
CA ARG A 51 12.51 6.11 18.58
C ARG A 51 11.27 6.66 17.90
N ALA A 52 10.73 7.79 18.38
CA ALA A 52 9.56 8.41 17.79
C ALA A 52 9.79 8.87 16.35
N MET A 53 10.98 9.36 16.01
CA MET A 53 11.34 9.71 14.63
C MET A 53 11.39 8.48 13.73
N ASN A 54 12.02 7.39 14.19
CA ASN A 54 12.10 6.14 13.43
C ASN A 54 10.71 5.53 13.22
N ASP A 55 9.90 5.47 14.29
CA ASP A 55 8.54 4.97 14.25
C ASP A 55 7.64 5.82 13.33
N ALA A 56 7.80 7.15 13.36
CA ALA A 56 7.11 8.03 12.43
C ALA A 56 7.52 7.77 10.98
N ALA A 57 8.82 7.62 10.70
CA ALA A 57 9.30 7.31 9.36
C ALA A 57 8.77 5.95 8.86
N LYS A 58 8.71 4.94 9.75
CA LYS A 58 8.12 3.64 9.45
C LYS A 58 6.64 3.76 9.08
N LEU A 59 5.87 4.48 9.90
CA LEU A 59 4.46 4.75 9.60
C LEU A 59 4.28 5.51 8.29
N ASP A 60 5.15 6.46 7.96
CA ASP A 60 5.08 7.18 6.68
C ASP A 60 5.29 6.25 5.49
N ARG A 61 6.23 5.31 5.60
CA ARG A 61 6.45 4.28 4.58
C ARG A 61 5.23 3.37 4.43
N ASP A 62 4.69 2.87 5.53
CA ASP A 62 3.52 1.98 5.51
C ASP A 62 2.30 2.69 4.92
N TRP A 63 2.07 3.94 5.32
CA TRP A 63 1.02 4.79 4.78
C TRP A 63 1.21 5.09 3.29
N HIS A 64 2.44 5.26 2.84
CA HIS A 64 2.74 5.44 1.41
C HIS A 64 2.40 4.17 0.61
N ILE A 65 2.76 3.00 1.12
CA ILE A 65 2.41 1.71 0.50
C ILE A 65 0.89 1.53 0.44
N LEU A 66 0.19 1.84 1.55
CA LEU A 66 -1.28 1.78 1.59
C LEU A 66 -1.91 2.73 0.55
N ARG A 67 -1.36 3.92 0.34
CA ARG A 67 -1.87 4.84 -0.69
C ARG A 67 -1.71 4.29 -2.09
N ILE A 68 -0.54 3.71 -2.40
CA ILE A 68 -0.27 3.08 -3.69
C ILE A 68 -1.25 1.93 -3.94
N SER A 69 -1.51 1.08 -2.93
CA SER A 69 -2.42 -0.06 -3.07
C SER A 69 -3.90 0.32 -3.08
N SER A 70 -4.29 1.38 -2.36
CA SER A 70 -5.68 1.85 -2.23
C SER A 70 -6.26 2.54 -3.45
N ASN A 71 -5.54 2.53 -4.58
CA ASN A 71 -6.06 3.01 -5.86
C ASN A 71 -6.19 4.55 -5.92
N ASP A 72 -5.23 5.30 -5.37
CA ASP A 72 -5.08 6.74 -5.61
C ASP A 72 -3.63 7.08 -5.96
N LEU A 73 -3.20 6.62 -7.14
CA LEU A 73 -2.00 7.12 -7.80
C LEU A 73 -2.10 8.66 -7.84
N PRO A 74 -1.18 9.40 -7.20
CA PRO A 74 -1.17 10.85 -7.32
C PRO A 74 -1.02 11.19 -8.80
N GLY A 75 -2.01 11.88 -9.36
CA GLY A 75 -2.07 12.20 -10.79
C GLY A 75 -2.85 11.23 -11.67
N LYS A 76 -3.76 10.41 -11.11
CA LYS A 76 -4.78 9.68 -11.90
C LYS A 76 -5.54 10.59 -12.87
N HIS A 77 -5.80 11.84 -12.49
CA HIS A 77 -6.43 12.85 -13.34
C HIS A 77 -5.52 13.38 -14.47
N PHE A 78 -4.20 13.13 -14.42
CA PHE A 78 -3.26 13.41 -15.51
C PHE A 78 -3.03 12.20 -16.41
N LEU A 79 -3.51 11.01 -16.04
CA LEU A 79 -3.49 9.86 -16.92
C LEU A 79 -4.54 10.10 -18.01
N ALA A 80 -4.08 10.16 -19.26
CA ALA A 80 -4.89 10.43 -20.45
C ALA A 80 -5.97 9.37 -20.75
N LEU A 81 -6.24 8.45 -19.84
CA LEU A 81 -7.20 7.35 -20.00
C LEU A 81 -8.38 7.49 -19.04
N GLN A 82 -8.96 8.69 -18.96
CA GLN A 82 -10.28 8.89 -18.38
C GLN A 82 -11.33 8.53 -19.44
N GLY A 83 -11.41 7.24 -19.78
CA GLY A 83 -12.24 6.78 -20.88
C GLY A 83 -12.21 5.28 -21.15
N GLN A 84 -11.91 4.45 -20.15
CA GLN A 84 -12.29 3.04 -20.22
C GLN A 84 -12.54 2.54 -18.81
N VAL A 85 -13.78 2.76 -18.38
CA VAL A 85 -14.46 1.80 -17.52
C VAL A 85 -14.44 0.51 -18.35
N PHE A 86 -13.38 -0.28 -18.21
CA PHE A 86 -13.51 -1.68 -18.53
C PHE A 86 -14.45 -2.20 -17.46
N ASP A 87 -15.74 -2.23 -17.79
CA ASP A 87 -16.62 -3.24 -17.26
C ASP A 87 -15.88 -4.56 -17.47
N TYR A 88 -15.20 -5.02 -16.42
CA TYR A 88 -14.79 -6.40 -16.34
C TYR A 88 -16.09 -7.18 -16.14
N GLU A 89 -16.85 -7.30 -17.23
CA GLU A 89 -17.59 -8.52 -17.50
C GLU A 89 -16.59 -9.65 -17.27
N PRO A 90 -16.82 -10.56 -16.31
CA PRO A 90 -16.01 -11.74 -16.19
C PRO A 90 -16.30 -12.58 -17.43
N SER A 91 -15.58 -12.32 -18.53
CA SER A 91 -15.54 -13.23 -19.66
C SER A 91 -14.82 -14.49 -19.17
N SER A 92 -15.60 -15.39 -18.56
CA SER A 92 -15.20 -16.64 -17.93
C SER A 92 -14.59 -17.65 -18.93
N ASP A 93 -14.36 -17.26 -20.18
CA ASP A 93 -14.08 -18.19 -21.27
C ASP A 93 -12.69 -18.04 -21.91
N THR A 94 -11.86 -17.08 -21.51
CA THR A 94 -10.56 -16.85 -22.19
C THR A 94 -9.37 -17.56 -21.54
N HIS A 95 -9.54 -18.15 -20.36
CA HIS A 95 -8.47 -18.85 -19.64
C HIS A 95 -8.83 -20.31 -19.30
N SER A 96 -9.78 -20.89 -20.04
CA SER A 96 -10.09 -22.31 -19.90
C SER A 96 -8.91 -23.15 -20.39
N LEU A 97 -8.41 -24.06 -19.54
CA LEU A 97 -7.36 -25.03 -19.90
C LEU A 97 -7.67 -25.78 -21.21
N LYS A 98 -8.96 -25.95 -21.55
CA LYS A 98 -9.38 -26.56 -22.82
C LYS A 98 -8.97 -25.73 -24.04
N ALA A 99 -9.01 -24.40 -23.95
CA ALA A 99 -8.58 -23.51 -25.04
C ALA A 99 -7.06 -23.62 -25.27
N VAL A 100 -6.28 -23.69 -24.18
CA VAL A 100 -4.82 -23.88 -24.25
C VAL A 100 -4.48 -25.26 -24.85
N VAL A 101 -5.20 -26.31 -24.47
CA VAL A 101 -5.01 -27.67 -25.03
C VAL A 101 -5.34 -27.71 -26.52
N ALA A 102 -6.41 -27.05 -26.96
CA ALA A 102 -6.76 -26.98 -28.38
C ALA A 102 -5.68 -26.27 -29.21
N ILE A 103 -5.10 -25.18 -28.69
CA ILE A 103 -3.99 -24.48 -29.33
C ILE A 103 -2.74 -25.38 -29.39
N TYR A 104 -2.41 -26.09 -28.30
CA TYR A 104 -1.27 -26.99 -28.25
C TYR A 104 -1.40 -28.16 -29.25
N LEU A 105 -2.58 -28.79 -29.34
CA LEU A 105 -2.84 -29.87 -30.28
C LEU A 105 -2.77 -29.39 -31.73
N ARG A 106 -3.29 -28.20 -32.03
CA ARG A 106 -3.20 -27.58 -33.36
C ARG A 106 -1.77 -27.32 -33.78
N LEU A 107 -0.94 -26.78 -32.88
CA LEU A 107 0.46 -26.50 -33.16
C LEU A 107 1.30 -27.78 -33.33
N LYS A 108 1.03 -28.81 -32.51
CA LYS A 108 1.76 -30.08 -32.56
C LYS A 108 1.33 -31.00 -33.71
N GLY A 109 0.15 -30.77 -34.29
CA GLY A 109 -0.35 -31.52 -35.45
C GLY A 109 0.37 -31.21 -36.76
N ASN A 110 1.02 -30.06 -36.88
CA ASN A 110 1.61 -29.57 -38.13
C ASN A 110 3.04 -30.08 -38.42
N SER A 111 3.71 -30.75 -37.47
CA SER A 111 5.12 -31.17 -37.61
C SER A 111 5.31 -32.69 -37.56
N ARG A 112 4.29 -33.48 -37.93
CA ARG A 112 4.43 -34.93 -38.09
C ARG A 112 4.79 -35.24 -39.54
N PRO A 113 6.00 -35.76 -39.84
CA PRO A 113 6.30 -36.22 -41.19
C PRO A 113 5.41 -37.42 -41.54
N PRO A 114 4.99 -37.57 -42.82
CA PRO A 114 4.27 -38.75 -43.26
C PRO A 114 5.23 -39.94 -43.20
N THR A 115 5.05 -40.82 -42.22
CA THR A 115 5.68 -42.14 -42.22
C THR A 115 5.06 -42.97 -43.33
N PHE A 116 5.93 -43.47 -44.22
CA PHE A 116 5.70 -44.61 -45.09
C PHE A 116 5.36 -45.86 -44.28
#